data_AF-A0A2N2GN91-F1
#
_entry.id   AF-A0A2N2GN91-F1
#
_cell.length_a   1.000
_cell.length_b   1.000
_cell.length_c   1.000
_cell.angle_alpha   90.00
_cell.angle_beta   90.00
_cell.angle_gamma   90.00
#
_symmetry.space_group_name_H-M   'P 1'
#
loop_
_entity.id
_entity.type
_entity.pdbx_description
1 polymer ?
#
loop_
_entity_poly.entity_id
_entity_poly.type
_entity_poly.pdbx_seq_one_letter_code
_entity_poly.pdbx_strand_id
1 'polypeptide(L)'
;MIDFKKDWGKLLAFVILLAASIGLVVVQVLNSSNTTKLEVSLINALQYICSIGFTWLLSVVVFNNTYNDKQKKFAIGAFRRVKEIERNIKRTREYIDQSLKDGGDLKSCLSVAKFSLVNAQDTINSSISDWADIIEDELEISAQIERLGSSSINDIGYKTENRNVKKEIASLSKKLPPELRHNVSVEFDKRHQIKEAVVYLGKKIIDDEFIELRGFWEPRTGLMKDLAGVEVGSKVYIARGITETRTGAILMYNEAGESLAVVTNRCIGAPYDVFADAIDEVFGGTLRPKMFGGHPVQAEVIKIDDFNPKSERQYLRVKVFKGIDESVMYKYEELRLHNKSIQQTAKAASD
;
A
#
# COMPACT_ATOMS: atom_id res chain seq x y z
N MET A 1 6.37 -22.70 15.53
CA MET A 1 6.06 -22.68 16.99
C MET A 1 5.26 -23.95 17.29
N ILE A 2 5.71 -24.84 18.19
CA ILE A 2 5.04 -26.12 18.43
C ILE A 2 3.66 -25.86 19.05
N ASP A 3 2.60 -26.28 18.36
CA ASP A 3 1.26 -26.23 18.93
C ASP A 3 1.11 -27.35 19.95
N PHE A 4 1.37 -27.01 21.21
CA PHE A 4 1.35 -27.93 22.34
C PHE A 4 0.02 -28.67 22.49
N LYS A 5 -1.10 -28.13 21.99
CA LYS A 5 -2.39 -28.83 22.06
C LYS A 5 -2.53 -29.92 21.00
N LYS A 6 -2.03 -29.68 19.79
CA LYS A 6 -2.20 -30.62 18.66
C LYS A 6 -1.16 -31.74 18.66
N ASP A 7 0.05 -31.46 19.16
CA ASP A 7 1.17 -32.40 19.15
C ASP A 7 1.50 -33.04 20.51
N TRP A 8 0.67 -32.84 21.54
CA TRP A 8 0.90 -33.37 22.89
C TRP A 8 1.13 -34.89 22.91
N GLY A 9 0.34 -35.65 22.17
CA GLY A 9 0.50 -37.12 22.08
C GLY A 9 1.84 -37.54 21.46
N LYS A 10 2.34 -36.78 20.49
CA LYS A 10 3.63 -37.03 19.84
C LYS A 10 4.79 -36.65 20.76
N LEU A 11 4.67 -35.53 21.49
CA LEU A 11 5.62 -35.11 22.53
C LEU A 11 5.68 -36.11 23.68
N LEU A 12 4.54 -36.62 24.12
CA LEU A 12 4.46 -37.64 25.17
C LEU A 12 5.14 -38.94 24.71
N ALA A 13 4.82 -39.41 23.50
CA ALA A 13 5.47 -40.59 22.91
C ALA A 13 6.99 -40.41 22.78
N PHE A 14 7.43 -39.20 22.40
CA PHE A 14 8.85 -38.84 22.33
C PHE A 14 9.54 -38.91 23.70
N VAL A 15 8.93 -38.34 24.75
CA VAL A 15 9.47 -38.36 26.13
C VAL A 15 9.52 -39.80 26.66
N ILE A 16 8.50 -40.61 26.40
CA ILE A 16 8.46 -42.01 26.83
C ILE A 16 9.56 -42.82 26.12
N LEU A 17 9.74 -42.66 24.81
CA LEU A 17 10.80 -43.36 24.06
C LEU A 17 12.20 -42.94 24.49
N LEU A 18 12.40 -41.65 24.80
CA LEU A 18 13.66 -41.13 25.32
C LEU A 18 13.95 -41.71 26.72
N ALA A 19 12.97 -41.68 27.62
CA ALA A 19 13.10 -42.25 28.97
C ALA A 19 13.34 -43.75 28.93
N ALA A 20 12.68 -44.49 28.04
CA ALA A 20 12.90 -45.91 27.83
C ALA A 20 14.32 -46.19 27.30
N SER A 21 14.81 -45.40 26.34
CA SER A 21 16.16 -45.54 25.80
C SER A 21 17.24 -45.26 26.85
N ILE A 22 17.07 -44.21 27.65
CA ILE A 22 17.97 -43.88 28.77
C ILE A 22 17.90 -44.97 29.85
N GLY A 23 16.70 -45.45 30.17
CA GLY A 23 16.50 -46.52 31.14
C GLY A 23 17.19 -47.82 30.73
N LEU A 24 17.12 -48.19 29.45
CA LEU A 24 17.83 -49.36 28.91
C LEU A 24 19.34 -49.22 29.03
N VAL A 25 19.89 -48.03 28.74
CA VAL A 25 21.34 -47.76 28.92
C VAL A 25 21.73 -47.85 30.39
N VAL A 26 20.94 -47.28 31.31
CA VAL A 26 21.22 -47.35 32.75
C VAL A 26 21.18 -48.79 33.26
N VAL A 27 20.18 -49.59 32.85
CA VAL A 27 20.09 -51.01 33.19
C VAL A 27 21.29 -51.79 32.66
N GLN A 28 21.74 -51.49 31.44
CA GLN A 28 22.92 -52.12 30.83
C GLN A 28 24.21 -51.78 31.60
N VAL A 29 24.39 -50.53 32.03
CA VAL A 29 25.57 -50.13 32.81
C VAL A 29 25.57 -50.80 34.19
N LEU A 30 24.43 -50.78 34.89
CA LEU A 30 24.30 -51.34 36.24
C LEU A 30 24.46 -52.86 36.29
N ASN A 31 24.03 -53.57 35.25
CA ASN A 31 24.09 -55.05 35.19
C ASN A 31 25.25 -55.59 34.37
N SER A 32 26.20 -54.74 33.97
CA SER A 32 27.30 -55.09 33.05
C SER A 32 28.18 -56.26 33.52
N SER A 33 28.26 -56.54 34.82
CA SER A 33 29.04 -57.65 35.40
C SER A 33 28.30 -58.98 35.47
N ASN A 34 26.95 -58.98 35.40
CA ASN A 34 26.11 -60.14 35.68
C ASN A 34 25.24 -60.59 34.49
N THR A 35 25.31 -59.89 33.35
CA THR A 35 24.47 -60.19 32.18
C THR A 35 25.11 -61.21 31.24
N THR A 36 24.29 -62.11 30.72
CA THR A 36 24.69 -63.08 29.69
C THR A 36 24.82 -62.40 28.33
N LYS A 37 25.63 -62.98 27.42
CA LYS A 37 25.80 -62.45 26.04
C LYS A 37 24.49 -62.29 25.28
N LEU A 38 23.50 -63.15 25.56
CA LEU A 38 22.18 -63.13 24.93
C LEU A 38 21.37 -61.92 25.41
N GLU A 39 21.39 -61.61 26.71
CA GLU A 39 20.71 -60.44 27.29
C GLU A 39 21.30 -59.12 26.76
N VAL A 40 22.63 -59.02 26.68
CA VAL A 40 23.31 -57.86 26.09
C VAL A 40 22.89 -57.67 24.63
N SER A 41 22.80 -58.76 23.85
CA SER A 41 22.35 -58.71 22.46
C SER A 41 20.89 -58.24 22.33
N LEU A 42 20.00 -58.68 23.23
CA LEU A 42 18.59 -58.30 23.22
C LEU A 42 18.39 -56.85 23.64
N ILE A 43 19.11 -56.37 24.65
CA ILE A 43 19.10 -54.96 25.08
C ILE A 43 19.59 -54.05 23.94
N ASN A 44 20.69 -54.42 23.27
CA ASN A 44 21.21 -53.66 22.13
C ASN A 44 20.22 -53.63 20.95
N ALA A 45 19.55 -54.75 20.66
CA ALA A 45 18.54 -54.82 19.61
C ALA A 45 17.32 -53.92 19.94
N LEU A 46 16.87 -53.93 21.20
CA LEU A 46 15.78 -53.08 21.67
C LEU A 46 16.16 -51.60 21.61
N GLN A 47 17.39 -51.25 22.03
CA GLN A 47 17.92 -49.89 21.94
C GLN A 47 17.99 -49.41 20.48
N TYR A 48 18.38 -50.28 19.55
CA TYR A 48 18.39 -49.98 18.12
C TYR A 48 16.98 -49.67 17.58
N ILE A 49 15.99 -50.49 17.92
CA ILE A 49 14.58 -50.28 17.53
C ILE A 49 14.05 -48.97 18.12
N CYS A 50 14.31 -48.69 19.40
CA CYS A 50 13.93 -47.44 20.04
C CYS A 50 14.59 -46.22 19.39
N SER A 51 15.86 -46.34 18.97
CA SER A 51 16.60 -45.27 18.29
C SER A 51 16.04 -44.95 16.90
N ILE A 52 15.61 -45.98 16.14
CA ILE A 52 14.91 -45.79 14.87
C ILE A 52 13.57 -45.08 15.11
N GLY A 53 12.77 -45.57 16.07
CA GLY A 53 11.48 -44.95 16.41
C GLY A 53 11.63 -43.49 16.84
N PHE A 54 12.66 -43.20 17.66
CA PHE A 54 13.01 -41.85 18.08
C PHE A 54 13.38 -40.94 16.91
N THR A 55 14.27 -41.41 16.02
CA THR A 55 14.73 -40.65 14.85
C THR A 55 13.58 -40.36 13.90
N TRP A 56 12.69 -41.34 13.69
CA TRP A 56 11.51 -41.18 12.86
C TRP A 56 10.53 -40.15 13.44
N LEU A 57 10.24 -40.22 14.74
CA LEU A 57 9.32 -39.30 15.41
C LEU A 57 9.89 -37.87 15.45
N LEU A 58 11.19 -37.74 15.73
CA LEU A 58 11.91 -36.47 15.67
C LEU A 58 11.86 -35.87 14.25
N SER A 59 12.09 -36.71 13.23
CA SER A 59 11.98 -36.31 11.83
C SER A 59 10.58 -35.78 11.53
N VAL A 60 9.53 -36.53 11.85
CA VAL A 60 8.14 -36.11 11.58
C VAL A 60 7.80 -34.78 12.26
N VAL A 61 8.20 -34.57 13.52
CA VAL A 61 7.88 -33.35 14.27
C VAL A 61 8.70 -32.15 13.77
N VAL A 62 10.00 -32.33 13.56
CA VAL A 62 10.89 -31.24 13.12
C VAL A 62 10.63 -30.87 11.66
N PHE A 63 10.44 -31.85 10.78
CA PHE A 63 10.13 -31.60 9.37
C PHE A 63 8.76 -30.96 9.21
N ASN A 64 7.71 -31.42 9.89
CA ASN A 64 6.39 -30.80 9.74
C ASN A 64 6.39 -29.34 10.20
N ASN A 65 7.03 -29.03 11.34
CA ASN A 65 7.12 -27.65 11.82
C ASN A 65 7.94 -26.77 10.88
N THR A 66 9.11 -27.26 10.44
CA THR A 66 9.97 -26.52 9.51
C THR A 66 9.32 -26.33 8.14
N TYR A 67 8.57 -27.34 7.69
CA TYR A 67 7.85 -27.31 6.42
C TYR A 67 6.68 -26.33 6.48
N ASN A 68 5.86 -26.38 7.53
CA ASN A 68 4.76 -25.43 7.75
C ASN A 68 5.29 -23.99 7.86
N ASP A 69 6.35 -23.75 8.61
CA ASP A 69 6.95 -22.42 8.74
C ASP A 69 7.49 -21.92 7.37
N LYS A 70 8.09 -22.80 6.56
CA LYS A 70 8.57 -22.47 5.21
C LYS A 70 7.41 -22.22 4.24
N GLN A 71 6.38 -23.07 4.24
CA GLN A 71 5.18 -22.90 3.42
C GLN A 71 4.46 -21.61 3.77
N LYS A 72 4.32 -21.30 5.06
CA LYS A 72 3.70 -20.05 5.54
C LYS A 72 4.49 -18.83 5.08
N LYS A 73 5.83 -18.85 5.19
CA LYS A 73 6.68 -17.76 4.65
C LYS A 73 6.54 -17.60 3.13
N PHE A 74 6.46 -18.71 2.40
CA PHE A 74 6.24 -18.68 0.95
C PHE A 74 4.86 -18.09 0.59
N ALA A 75 3.80 -18.55 1.27
CA ALA A 75 2.44 -18.07 1.11
C ALA A 75 2.33 -16.56 1.40
N ILE A 76 2.95 -16.08 2.48
CA ILE A 76 3.02 -14.64 2.81
C ILE A 76 3.70 -13.85 1.68
N GLY A 77 4.83 -14.35 1.15
CA GLY A 77 5.55 -13.71 0.05
C GLY A 77 4.76 -13.67 -1.25
N ALA A 78 4.08 -14.77 -1.60
CA ALA A 78 3.19 -14.86 -2.75
C ALA A 78 2.00 -13.91 -2.60
N PHE A 79 1.33 -13.93 -1.45
CA PHE A 79 0.21 -13.05 -1.13
C PHE A 79 0.58 -11.57 -1.27
N ARG A 80 1.76 -11.16 -0.79
CA ARG A 80 2.24 -9.78 -0.97
C ARG A 80 2.30 -9.37 -2.45
N ARG A 81 2.86 -10.23 -3.30
CA ARG A 81 2.95 -9.97 -4.75
C ARG A 81 1.56 -9.91 -5.38
N VAL A 82 0.68 -10.83 -5.02
CA VAL A 82 -0.71 -10.85 -5.51
C VAL A 82 -1.44 -9.56 -5.12
N LYS A 83 -1.27 -9.06 -3.89
CA LYS A 83 -1.82 -7.76 -3.45
C LYS A 83 -1.26 -6.57 -4.21
N GLU A 84 0.03 -6.58 -4.55
CA GLU A 84 0.62 -5.53 -5.39
C GLU A 84 0.00 -5.51 -6.79
N ILE A 85 -0.20 -6.68 -7.40
CA ILE A 85 -0.89 -6.80 -8.68
C ILE A 85 -2.35 -6.34 -8.56
N GLU A 86 -3.07 -6.73 -7.50
CA GLU A 86 -4.45 -6.28 -7.24
C GLU A 86 -4.55 -4.75 -7.22
N ARG A 87 -3.63 -4.07 -6.50
CA ARG A 87 -3.57 -2.61 -6.45
C ARG A 87 -3.35 -1.99 -7.84
N ASN A 88 -2.47 -2.56 -8.65
CA ASN A 88 -2.22 -2.08 -10.00
C ASN A 88 -3.43 -2.29 -10.90
N ILE A 89 -4.10 -3.45 -10.84
CA ILE A 89 -5.34 -3.73 -11.59
C ILE A 89 -6.45 -2.75 -11.18
N LYS A 90 -6.63 -2.51 -9.89
CA LYS A 90 -7.62 -1.55 -9.38
C LYS A 90 -7.40 -0.15 -9.95
N ARG A 91 -6.16 0.36 -9.91
CA ARG A 91 -5.82 1.66 -10.51
C ARG A 91 -6.12 1.70 -12.01
N THR A 92 -5.68 0.68 -12.76
CA THR A 92 -5.95 0.60 -14.19
C THR A 92 -7.45 0.57 -14.49
N ARG A 93 -8.22 -0.15 -13.67
CA ARG A 93 -9.69 -0.19 -13.79
C ARG A 93 -10.32 1.18 -13.53
N GLU A 94 -9.90 1.89 -12.48
CA GLU A 94 -10.34 3.26 -12.19
C GLU A 94 -9.98 4.23 -13.33
N TYR A 95 -8.83 4.01 -14.00
CA TYR A 95 -8.49 4.76 -15.21
C TYR A 95 -9.50 4.51 -16.33
N ILE A 96 -9.76 3.24 -16.65
CA ILE A 96 -10.68 2.87 -17.74
C ILE A 96 -12.13 3.26 -17.43
N ASP A 97 -12.61 3.05 -16.20
CA ASP A 97 -14.00 3.34 -15.80
C ASP A 97 -14.35 4.81 -16.00
N GLN A 98 -13.41 5.70 -15.71
CA GLN A 98 -13.60 7.14 -15.90
C GLN A 98 -13.46 7.53 -17.38
N SER A 99 -12.48 6.98 -18.12
CA SER A 99 -12.38 7.21 -19.57
C SER A 99 -13.59 6.70 -20.38
N LEU A 100 -14.32 5.69 -19.87
CA LEU A 100 -15.58 5.23 -20.46
C LEU A 100 -16.75 6.20 -20.23
N LYS A 101 -16.72 7.01 -19.16
CA LYS A 101 -17.73 8.04 -18.87
C LYS A 101 -17.57 9.26 -19.77
N ASP A 102 -16.34 9.59 -20.16
CA ASP A 102 -16.01 10.81 -20.92
C ASP A 102 -16.33 10.70 -22.43
N GLY A 103 -16.80 9.54 -22.91
CA GLY A 103 -17.50 9.42 -24.19
C GLY A 103 -16.65 9.40 -25.48
N GLY A 104 -15.36 9.07 -25.42
CA GLY A 104 -14.48 9.05 -26.60
C GLY A 104 -14.66 7.86 -27.57
N ASP A 105 -14.13 8.01 -28.80
CA ASP A 105 -14.18 7.02 -29.91
C ASP A 105 -13.61 5.62 -29.55
N LEU A 106 -12.73 5.55 -28.55
CA LEU A 106 -12.09 4.32 -28.08
C LEU A 106 -12.94 3.50 -27.11
N LYS A 107 -14.22 3.85 -26.92
CA LYS A 107 -15.13 3.23 -25.94
C LYS A 107 -15.21 1.69 -26.05
N SER A 108 -15.19 1.16 -27.28
CA SER A 108 -15.23 -0.29 -27.53
C SER A 108 -13.93 -0.99 -27.11
N CYS A 109 -12.77 -0.40 -27.39
CA CYS A 109 -11.49 -0.96 -26.96
C CYS A 109 -11.33 -0.88 -25.42
N LEU A 110 -11.75 0.23 -24.82
CA LEU A 110 -11.75 0.43 -23.38
C LEU A 110 -12.70 -0.52 -22.65
N SER A 111 -13.86 -0.86 -23.23
CA SER A 111 -14.80 -1.81 -22.60
C SER A 111 -14.24 -3.24 -22.61
N VAL A 112 -13.55 -3.66 -23.68
CA VAL A 112 -12.84 -4.95 -23.72
C VAL A 112 -11.71 -4.97 -22.70
N ALA A 113 -10.91 -3.92 -22.62
CA ALA A 113 -9.84 -3.80 -21.63
C ALA A 113 -10.40 -3.83 -20.18
N LYS A 114 -11.52 -3.16 -19.92
CA LYS A 114 -12.23 -3.25 -18.64
C LYS A 114 -12.64 -4.67 -18.31
N PHE A 115 -13.23 -5.39 -19.28
CA PHE A 115 -13.63 -6.78 -19.10
C PHE A 115 -12.43 -7.68 -18.77
N SER A 116 -11.30 -7.52 -19.48
CA SER A 116 -10.06 -8.23 -19.18
C SER A 116 -9.53 -7.93 -17.77
N LEU A 117 -9.62 -6.69 -17.30
CA LEU A 117 -9.23 -6.32 -15.93
C LEU A 117 -10.14 -6.92 -14.87
N VAL A 118 -11.45 -7.02 -15.13
CA VAL A 118 -12.39 -7.70 -14.23
C VAL A 118 -12.04 -9.18 -14.13
N ASN A 119 -11.81 -9.88 -15.24
CA ASN A 119 -11.41 -11.28 -15.24
C ASN A 119 -10.07 -11.51 -14.53
N ALA A 120 -9.12 -10.60 -14.71
CA ALA A 120 -7.84 -10.64 -14.00
C ALA A 120 -8.02 -10.40 -12.49
N GLN A 121 -8.93 -9.51 -12.10
CA GLN A 121 -9.30 -9.31 -10.70
C GLN A 121 -9.96 -10.56 -10.10
N ASP A 122 -10.84 -11.24 -10.83
CA ASP A 122 -11.46 -12.50 -10.38
C ASP A 122 -10.41 -13.62 -10.23
N THR A 123 -9.45 -13.69 -11.14
CA THR A 123 -8.32 -14.63 -11.06
C THR A 123 -7.44 -14.35 -9.83
N ILE A 124 -7.21 -13.07 -9.53
CA ILE A 124 -6.49 -12.65 -8.32
C ILE A 124 -7.27 -13.04 -7.07
N ASN A 125 -8.58 -12.79 -7.03
CA ASN A 125 -9.42 -13.16 -5.90
C ASN A 125 -9.43 -14.67 -5.66
N SER A 126 -9.50 -15.46 -6.74
CA SER A 126 -9.33 -16.92 -6.68
C SER A 126 -7.97 -17.29 -6.13
N SER A 127 -6.89 -16.67 -6.62
CA SER A 127 -5.54 -16.93 -6.14
C SER A 127 -5.37 -16.55 -4.65
N ILE A 128 -6.01 -15.48 -4.18
CA ILE A 128 -6.04 -15.11 -2.76
C ILE A 128 -6.76 -16.19 -1.94
N SER A 129 -7.87 -16.73 -2.45
CA SER A 129 -8.61 -17.81 -1.82
C SER A 129 -7.74 -19.07 -1.66
N ASP A 130 -6.94 -19.42 -2.66
CA ASP A 130 -6.03 -20.58 -2.59
C ASP A 130 -4.97 -20.44 -1.50
N TRP A 131 -4.57 -19.20 -1.19
CA TRP A 131 -3.65 -18.92 -0.08
C TRP A 131 -4.38 -18.79 1.26
N ALA A 132 -5.67 -18.51 1.27
CA ALA A 132 -6.43 -18.29 2.50
C ALA A 132 -6.38 -19.51 3.42
N ASP A 133 -6.42 -20.72 2.88
CA ASP A 133 -6.29 -21.95 3.68
C ASP A 133 -4.95 -22.08 4.45
N ILE A 134 -3.91 -21.36 4.03
CA ILE A 134 -2.56 -21.42 4.61
C ILE A 134 -2.28 -20.21 5.53
N ILE A 135 -2.93 -19.06 5.28
CA ILE A 135 -2.71 -17.78 5.98
C ILE A 135 -4.01 -17.14 6.49
N GLU A 136 -5.05 -17.94 6.76
CA GLU A 136 -6.41 -17.49 7.12
C GLU A 136 -6.39 -16.46 8.25
N ASP A 137 -5.71 -16.78 9.36
CA ASP A 137 -5.58 -15.92 10.53
C ASP A 137 -4.97 -14.55 10.16
N GLU A 138 -3.93 -14.54 9.33
CA GLU A 138 -3.28 -13.31 8.89
C GLU A 138 -4.16 -12.47 7.95
N LEU A 139 -4.95 -13.13 7.10
CA LEU A 139 -5.90 -12.47 6.21
C LEU A 139 -7.05 -11.85 6.99
N GLU A 140 -7.60 -12.58 7.97
CA GLU A 140 -8.69 -12.09 8.81
C GLU A 140 -8.24 -10.87 9.62
N ILE A 141 -7.04 -10.94 10.23
CA ILE A 141 -6.46 -9.80 10.96
C ILE A 141 -6.25 -8.61 10.00
N SER A 142 -5.73 -8.84 8.79
CA SER A 142 -5.53 -7.77 7.81
C SER A 142 -6.84 -7.12 7.37
N ALA A 143 -7.89 -7.92 7.14
CA ALA A 143 -9.22 -7.44 6.78
C ALA A 143 -9.89 -6.70 7.93
N GLN A 144 -9.72 -7.14 9.18
CA GLN A 144 -10.19 -6.44 10.37
C GLN A 144 -9.51 -5.07 10.51
N ILE A 145 -8.19 -4.98 10.26
CA ILE A 145 -7.49 -3.69 10.26
C ILE A 145 -8.03 -2.78 9.14
N GLU A 146 -8.30 -3.32 7.95
CA GLU A 146 -8.88 -2.51 6.85
C GLU A 146 -10.30 -2.03 7.16
N ARG A 147 -11.14 -2.86 7.78
CA ARG A 147 -12.48 -2.48 8.27
C ARG A 147 -12.39 -1.40 9.35
N LEU A 148 -11.58 -1.60 10.38
CA LEU A 148 -11.37 -0.60 11.43
C LEU A 148 -10.82 0.71 10.86
N GLY A 149 -9.92 0.61 9.88
CA GLY A 149 -9.35 1.77 9.21
C GLY A 149 -10.37 2.54 8.35
N SER A 150 -11.21 1.84 7.61
CA SER A 150 -12.27 2.46 6.80
C SER A 150 -13.39 3.05 7.65
N SER A 151 -13.82 2.37 8.73
CA SER A 151 -14.79 2.88 9.68
C SER A 151 -14.30 4.14 10.40
N SER A 152 -13.03 4.17 10.83
CA SER A 152 -12.44 5.37 11.47
C SER A 152 -12.28 6.59 10.57
N ILE A 153 -12.29 6.41 9.24
CA ILE A 153 -12.24 7.51 8.27
C ILE A 153 -13.64 8.09 8.05
N ASN A 154 -14.67 7.25 8.14
CA ASN A 154 -16.07 7.63 7.90
C ASN A 154 -16.80 8.11 9.16
N ASP A 155 -16.39 7.67 10.36
CA ASP A 155 -16.96 8.16 11.62
C ASP A 155 -16.37 9.53 11.98
N ILE A 156 -17.14 10.53 11.57
CA ILE A 156 -16.94 11.95 11.80
C ILE A 156 -17.28 12.23 13.27
N GLY A 157 -16.26 12.15 14.13
CA GLY A 157 -16.17 13.07 15.26
C GLY A 157 -16.20 12.49 16.66
N TYR A 158 -15.15 11.77 17.09
CA TYR A 158 -14.70 11.81 18.49
C TYR A 158 -13.18 11.56 18.56
N LYS A 159 -12.40 12.54 19.05
CA LYS A 159 -10.94 12.39 19.30
C LYS A 159 -10.61 11.20 20.23
N THR A 160 -11.58 10.73 21.01
CA THR A 160 -11.45 9.64 21.97
C THR A 160 -11.58 8.26 21.32
N GLU A 161 -12.47 8.08 20.33
CA GLU A 161 -12.62 6.82 19.58
C GLU A 161 -11.40 6.53 18.70
N ASN A 162 -10.84 7.56 18.08
CA ASN A 162 -9.67 7.41 17.21
C ASN A 162 -8.42 6.90 17.97
N ARG A 163 -8.29 7.19 19.28
CA ARG A 163 -7.22 6.60 20.12
C ARG A 163 -7.43 5.11 20.41
N ASN A 164 -8.68 4.67 20.56
CA ASN A 164 -8.98 3.25 20.80
C ASN A 164 -8.79 2.45 19.50
N VAL A 165 -9.26 2.96 18.37
CA VAL A 165 -9.04 2.34 17.05
C VAL A 165 -7.55 2.24 16.72
N LYS A 166 -6.75 3.28 16.96
CA LYS A 166 -5.29 3.22 16.77
C LYS A 166 -4.61 2.17 17.66
N LYS A 167 -5.06 2.01 18.92
CA LYS A 167 -4.53 0.98 19.84
C LYS A 167 -4.92 -0.43 19.38
N GLU A 168 -6.12 -0.60 18.85
CA GLU A 168 -6.62 -1.87 18.35
C GLU A 168 -5.94 -2.26 17.02
N ILE A 169 -5.76 -1.32 16.10
CA ILE A 169 -4.94 -1.51 14.90
C ILE A 169 -3.51 -1.87 15.28
N ALA A 170 -2.92 -1.21 16.28
CA ALA A 170 -1.57 -1.52 16.74
C ALA A 170 -1.47 -2.92 17.39
N SER A 171 -2.51 -3.37 18.12
CA SER A 171 -2.53 -4.69 18.74
C SER A 171 -2.74 -5.80 17.70
N LEU A 172 -3.61 -5.58 16.70
CA LEU A 172 -3.82 -6.47 15.57
C LEU A 172 -2.59 -6.54 14.66
N SER A 173 -1.96 -5.41 14.37
CA SER A 173 -0.72 -5.35 13.58
C SER A 173 0.42 -6.14 14.25
N LYS A 174 0.53 -6.12 15.59
CA LYS A 174 1.52 -6.96 16.30
C LYS A 174 1.30 -8.46 16.14
N LYS A 175 0.08 -8.92 15.83
CA LYS A 175 -0.20 -10.34 15.55
C LYS A 175 0.19 -10.75 14.13
N LEU A 176 0.30 -9.80 13.20
CA LEU A 176 0.75 -10.09 11.84
C LEU A 176 2.26 -10.40 11.79
N PRO A 177 2.71 -11.23 10.84
CA PRO A 177 4.11 -11.35 10.47
C PRO A 177 4.70 -9.99 10.08
N PRO A 178 5.97 -9.68 10.41
CA PRO A 178 6.63 -8.41 10.07
C PRO A 178 6.47 -8.02 8.59
N GLU A 179 6.45 -9.01 7.69
CA GLU A 179 6.33 -8.85 6.25
C GLU A 179 4.96 -8.31 5.81
N LEU A 180 3.89 -8.58 6.58
CA LEU A 180 2.54 -8.09 6.32
C LEU A 180 2.23 -6.78 7.06
N ARG A 181 2.85 -6.56 8.23
CA ARG A 181 2.69 -5.33 9.03
C ARG A 181 2.93 -4.06 8.22
N HIS A 182 3.96 -4.09 7.37
CA HIS A 182 4.39 -2.90 6.64
C HIS A 182 3.36 -2.47 5.59
N ASN A 183 2.65 -3.41 4.95
CA ASN A 183 1.67 -3.09 3.93
C ASN A 183 0.39 -2.47 4.51
N VAL A 184 -0.03 -2.96 5.67
CA VAL A 184 -1.29 -2.54 6.32
C VAL A 184 -1.13 -1.18 7.00
N SER A 185 -0.02 -0.96 7.72
CA SER A 185 0.26 0.33 8.37
C SER A 185 0.42 1.47 7.35
N VAL A 186 1.09 1.20 6.23
CA VAL A 186 1.39 2.21 5.21
C VAL A 186 0.12 2.66 4.47
N GLU A 187 -0.82 1.77 4.18
CA GLU A 187 -2.07 2.17 3.52
C GLU A 187 -2.99 2.99 4.43
N PHE A 188 -3.08 2.64 5.71
CA PHE A 188 -3.88 3.40 6.67
C PHE A 188 -3.31 4.81 6.87
N ASP A 189 -2.00 4.91 7.12
CA ASP A 189 -1.34 6.20 7.27
C ASP A 189 -1.46 7.03 5.98
N LYS A 190 -1.34 6.40 4.80
CA LYS A 190 -1.46 7.10 3.51
C LYS A 190 -2.86 7.71 3.32
N ARG A 191 -3.94 6.99 3.59
CA ARG A 191 -5.31 7.54 3.42
C ARG A 191 -5.58 8.72 4.36
N HIS A 192 -5.13 8.63 5.62
CA HIS A 192 -5.25 9.73 6.57
C HIS A 192 -4.44 10.95 6.13
N GLN A 193 -3.19 10.73 5.70
CA GLN A 193 -2.32 11.78 5.17
C GLN A 193 -2.91 12.44 3.90
N ILE A 194 -3.57 11.68 3.02
CA ILE A 194 -4.28 12.25 1.86
C ILE A 194 -5.42 13.15 2.32
N LYS A 195 -6.29 12.69 3.23
CA LYS A 195 -7.38 13.52 3.76
C LYS A 195 -6.86 14.83 4.38
N GLU A 196 -5.84 14.75 5.23
CA GLU A 196 -5.23 15.94 5.83
C GLU A 196 -4.62 16.87 4.76
N ALA A 197 -3.95 16.30 3.76
CA ALA A 197 -3.40 17.04 2.64
C ALA A 197 -4.49 17.72 1.79
N VAL A 198 -5.61 17.06 1.51
CA VAL A 198 -6.75 17.63 0.79
C VAL A 198 -7.34 18.81 1.56
N VAL A 199 -7.55 18.65 2.87
CA VAL A 199 -8.06 19.74 3.72
C VAL A 199 -7.08 20.91 3.75
N TYR A 200 -5.79 20.66 3.89
CA TYR A 200 -4.76 21.71 3.87
C TYR A 200 -4.71 22.46 2.53
N LEU A 201 -4.63 21.73 1.42
CA LEU A 201 -4.59 22.32 0.08
C LEU A 201 -5.89 23.07 -0.23
N GLY A 202 -7.03 22.51 0.17
CA GLY A 202 -8.32 23.16 0.00
C GLY A 202 -8.40 24.48 0.77
N LYS A 203 -8.06 24.51 2.06
CA LYS A 203 -8.02 25.77 2.82
C LYS A 203 -7.15 26.82 2.14
N LYS A 204 -5.96 26.41 1.70
CA LYS A 204 -5.04 27.30 0.98
C LYS A 204 -5.65 27.87 -0.31
N ILE A 205 -6.34 27.05 -1.10
CA ILE A 205 -7.01 27.53 -2.33
C ILE A 205 -8.18 28.46 -2.02
N ILE A 206 -8.93 28.21 -0.94
CA ILE A 206 -10.02 29.11 -0.50
C ILE A 206 -9.45 30.45 -0.03
N ASP A 207 -8.35 30.42 0.73
CA ASP A 207 -7.73 31.61 1.31
C ASP A 207 -7.03 32.47 0.25
N ASP A 208 -6.24 31.84 -0.62
CA ASP A 208 -5.39 32.52 -1.60
C ASP A 208 -6.08 32.70 -2.96
N GLU A 209 -7.24 32.08 -3.21
CA GLU A 209 -7.94 31.94 -4.51
C GLU A 209 -7.14 31.22 -5.61
N PHE A 210 -5.88 30.85 -5.33
CA PHE A 210 -5.02 30.11 -6.24
C PHE A 210 -4.12 29.14 -5.48
N ILE A 211 -3.52 28.20 -6.22
CA ILE A 211 -2.39 27.41 -5.71
C ILE A 211 -1.15 27.61 -6.58
N GLU A 212 -0.03 27.95 -5.95
CA GLU A 212 1.27 28.04 -6.60
C GLU A 212 1.93 26.66 -6.68
N LEU A 213 2.23 26.22 -7.89
CA LEU A 213 2.99 25.00 -8.16
C LEU A 213 4.36 25.32 -8.72
N ARG A 214 5.38 24.63 -8.22
CA ARG A 214 6.76 24.70 -8.66
C ARG A 214 7.10 23.45 -9.45
N GLY A 215 7.50 23.63 -10.70
CA GLY A 215 7.98 22.57 -11.58
C GLY A 215 9.47 22.70 -11.90
N PHE A 216 10.05 21.62 -12.43
CA PHE A 216 11.34 21.70 -13.12
C PHE A 216 11.30 20.98 -14.47
N TRP A 217 12.08 21.52 -15.39
CA TRP A 217 12.46 20.93 -16.66
C TRP A 217 13.89 20.37 -16.57
N GLU A 218 14.14 19.23 -17.22
CA GLU A 218 15.45 18.56 -17.26
C GLU A 218 15.74 17.99 -18.67
N PRO A 219 16.82 18.42 -19.34
CA PRO A 219 17.09 18.09 -20.75
C PRO A 219 17.43 16.60 -20.97
N ARG A 220 18.01 15.93 -19.96
CA ARG A 220 18.53 14.56 -20.10
C ARG A 220 17.45 13.49 -20.28
N THR A 221 16.23 13.77 -19.84
CA THR A 221 15.17 12.76 -19.81
C THR A 221 14.47 12.57 -21.15
N GLY A 222 14.64 13.48 -22.12
CA GLY A 222 14.01 13.40 -23.45
C GLY A 222 12.47 13.48 -23.47
N LEU A 223 11.81 13.39 -22.31
CA LEU A 223 10.35 13.41 -22.16
C LEU A 223 9.76 14.82 -22.23
N MET A 224 10.54 15.84 -21.86
CA MET A 224 10.08 17.22 -21.76
C MET A 224 10.60 18.06 -22.90
N LYS A 225 9.72 18.86 -23.49
CA LYS A 225 10.10 19.89 -24.44
C LYS A 225 10.83 21.03 -23.74
N ASP A 226 11.76 21.63 -24.47
CA ASP A 226 12.48 22.82 -24.05
C ASP A 226 11.49 23.95 -23.67
N LEU A 227 11.85 24.71 -22.65
CA LEU A 227 11.12 25.90 -22.20
C LEU A 227 11.38 27.12 -23.08
N ALA A 228 12.21 27.03 -24.13
CA ALA A 228 12.58 28.12 -25.03
C ALA A 228 11.40 28.86 -25.72
N GLY A 229 10.18 28.31 -25.68
CA GLY A 229 8.96 28.97 -26.17
C GLY A 229 7.94 29.31 -25.08
N VAL A 230 8.30 29.19 -23.80
CA VAL A 230 7.42 29.44 -22.67
C VAL A 230 7.84 30.76 -22.02
N GLU A 231 6.92 31.72 -22.00
CA GLU A 231 7.13 33.02 -21.36
C GLU A 231 6.30 33.17 -20.08
N VAL A 232 6.67 34.11 -19.22
CA VAL A 232 5.81 34.52 -18.09
C VAL A 232 4.47 35.05 -18.63
N GLY A 233 3.36 34.56 -18.07
CA GLY A 233 2.00 34.79 -18.58
C GLY A 233 1.49 33.71 -19.53
N SER A 234 2.35 32.77 -19.96
CA SER A 234 1.93 31.66 -20.81
C SER A 234 0.94 30.76 -20.10
N LYS A 235 -0.10 30.33 -20.84
CA LYS A 235 -1.05 29.33 -20.38
C LYS A 235 -0.42 27.95 -20.48
N VAL A 236 -0.49 27.21 -19.39
CA VAL A 236 -0.07 25.81 -19.32
C VAL A 236 -1.18 24.98 -18.68
N TYR A 237 -1.08 23.67 -18.84
CA TYR A 237 -2.06 22.71 -18.35
C TYR A 237 -1.39 21.74 -17.39
N ILE A 238 -2.04 21.42 -16.29
CA ILE A 238 -1.52 20.49 -15.29
C ILE A 238 -2.36 19.22 -15.33
N ALA A 239 -1.70 18.07 -15.32
CA ALA A 239 -2.34 16.76 -15.22
C ALA A 239 -1.39 15.70 -14.67
N ARG A 240 -1.93 14.59 -14.18
CA ARG A 240 -1.17 13.37 -13.88
C ARG A 240 -0.57 12.83 -15.18
N GLY A 241 0.73 12.58 -15.20
CA GLY A 241 1.41 11.95 -16.31
C GLY A 241 2.18 10.72 -15.88
N ILE A 242 2.77 10.08 -16.88
CA ILE A 242 3.72 8.99 -16.72
C ILE A 242 5.06 9.50 -17.22
N THR A 243 6.08 9.34 -16.39
CA THR A 243 7.48 9.53 -16.77
C THR A 243 8.15 8.16 -16.83
N GLU A 244 9.34 8.06 -17.40
CA GLU A 244 10.12 6.81 -17.45
C GLU A 244 10.32 6.17 -16.08
N THR A 245 10.51 7.00 -15.04
CA THR A 245 10.87 6.51 -13.70
C THR A 245 9.71 6.51 -12.72
N ARG A 246 8.59 7.18 -13.04
CA ARG A 246 7.45 7.35 -12.13
C ARG A 246 6.13 7.42 -12.86
N THR A 247 5.17 6.62 -12.40
CA THR A 247 3.76 6.71 -12.77
C THR A 247 3.02 7.64 -11.82
N GLY A 248 2.15 8.51 -12.35
CA GLY A 248 1.26 9.35 -11.54
C GLY A 248 1.88 10.65 -11.01
N ALA A 249 3.00 11.11 -11.59
CA ALA A 249 3.56 12.42 -11.30
C ALA A 249 2.69 13.53 -11.91
N ILE A 250 2.59 14.68 -11.24
CA ILE A 250 1.92 15.84 -11.82
C ILE A 250 2.86 16.53 -12.81
N LEU A 251 2.44 16.59 -14.07
CA LEU A 251 3.16 17.20 -15.18
C LEU A 251 2.48 18.50 -15.62
N MET A 252 3.29 19.42 -16.14
CA MET A 252 2.85 20.61 -16.84
C MET A 252 2.95 20.37 -18.35
N TYR A 253 1.96 20.83 -19.10
CA TYR A 253 1.84 20.67 -20.53
C TYR A 253 1.61 22.03 -21.20
N ASN A 254 2.13 22.21 -22.41
CA ASN A 254 1.74 23.36 -23.24
C ASN A 254 0.35 23.16 -23.86
N GLU A 255 -0.11 24.14 -24.64
CA GLU A 255 -1.41 24.05 -25.33
C GLU A 255 -1.47 22.92 -26.36
N ALA A 256 -0.33 22.58 -26.96
CA ALA A 256 -0.18 21.45 -27.89
C ALA A 256 -0.19 20.07 -27.20
N GLY A 257 -0.20 20.03 -25.86
CA GLY A 257 -0.20 18.80 -25.08
C GLY A 257 1.18 18.17 -24.91
N GLU A 258 2.26 18.88 -25.24
CA GLU A 258 3.63 18.46 -24.99
C GLU A 258 4.01 18.72 -23.53
N SER A 259 4.71 17.78 -22.89
CA SER A 259 5.12 17.93 -21.49
C SER A 259 6.29 18.91 -21.36
N LEU A 260 6.20 19.83 -20.39
CA LEU A 260 7.17 20.89 -20.15
C LEU A 260 7.97 20.67 -18.87
N ALA A 261 7.30 20.25 -17.79
CA ALA A 261 7.94 20.15 -16.47
C ALA A 261 7.22 19.17 -15.53
N VAL A 262 7.95 18.68 -14.52
CA VAL A 262 7.41 17.90 -13.39
C VAL A 262 7.21 18.81 -12.18
N VAL A 263 6.02 18.80 -11.60
CA VAL A 263 5.71 19.49 -10.34
C VAL A 263 6.45 18.82 -9.18
N THR A 264 6.94 19.64 -8.24
CA THR A 264 7.77 19.20 -7.10
C THR A 264 7.21 19.56 -5.73
N ASN A 265 6.05 20.21 -5.69
CA ASN A 265 5.36 20.54 -4.45
C ASN A 265 5.14 19.30 -3.58
N ARG A 266 5.10 19.52 -2.27
CA ARG A 266 4.81 18.50 -1.26
C ARG A 266 3.95 19.12 -0.18
N CYS A 267 3.09 18.31 0.44
CA CYS A 267 2.47 18.69 1.70
C CYS A 267 3.48 18.55 2.85
N ILE A 268 3.35 19.38 3.88
CA ILE A 268 4.27 19.37 5.02
C ILE A 268 4.26 17.98 5.68
N GLY A 269 5.43 17.36 5.80
CA GLY A 269 5.57 16.05 6.44
C GLY A 269 5.05 14.85 5.63
N ALA A 270 4.60 15.04 4.39
CA ALA A 270 4.03 13.97 3.57
C ALA A 270 4.91 13.63 2.34
N PRO A 271 4.92 12.36 1.89
CA PRO A 271 5.51 11.97 0.61
C PRO A 271 4.88 12.70 -0.58
N TYR A 272 5.61 12.78 -1.69
CA TYR A 272 5.11 13.40 -2.93
C TYR A 272 3.82 12.74 -3.45
N ASP A 273 3.71 11.41 -3.35
CA ASP A 273 2.53 10.69 -3.83
C ASP A 273 1.25 11.11 -3.10
N VAL A 274 1.36 11.44 -1.81
CA VAL A 274 0.24 11.97 -1.03
C VAL A 274 -0.18 13.35 -1.56
N PHE A 275 0.79 14.20 -1.89
CA PHE A 275 0.50 15.49 -2.51
C PHE A 275 -0.16 15.32 -3.89
N ALA A 276 0.35 14.42 -4.74
CA ALA A 276 -0.21 14.16 -6.06
C ALA A 276 -1.64 13.58 -5.97
N ASP A 277 -1.89 12.69 -5.01
CA ASP A 277 -3.23 12.14 -4.72
C ASP A 277 -4.18 13.20 -4.18
N ALA A 278 -3.71 14.04 -3.26
CA ALA A 278 -4.52 15.10 -2.68
C ALA A 278 -4.88 16.20 -3.70
N ILE A 279 -3.94 16.62 -4.56
CA ILE A 279 -4.22 17.67 -5.55
C ILE A 279 -5.19 17.18 -6.63
N ASP A 280 -5.07 15.92 -7.05
CA ASP A 280 -6.03 15.27 -7.95
C ASP A 280 -7.42 15.25 -7.34
N GLU A 281 -7.51 14.84 -6.08
CA GLU A 281 -8.77 14.85 -5.34
C GLU A 281 -9.37 16.24 -5.18
N VAL A 282 -8.57 17.27 -4.83
CA VAL A 282 -9.03 18.67 -4.73
C VAL A 282 -9.69 19.17 -6.02
N PHE A 283 -9.22 18.71 -7.17
CA PHE A 283 -9.79 19.03 -8.48
C PHE A 283 -10.78 17.97 -8.99
N GLY A 284 -11.38 17.18 -8.11
CA GLY A 284 -12.47 16.24 -8.42
C GLY A 284 -12.01 14.91 -9.04
N GLY A 285 -10.73 14.56 -8.92
CA GLY A 285 -10.17 13.34 -9.52
C GLY A 285 -10.06 13.43 -11.05
N THR A 286 -9.98 14.65 -11.59
CA THR A 286 -10.01 14.92 -13.03
C THR A 286 -8.65 15.32 -13.61
N LEU A 287 -7.58 15.35 -12.79
CA LEU A 287 -6.24 15.75 -13.21
C LEU A 287 -5.60 14.66 -14.10
N ARG A 288 -6.13 14.48 -15.30
CA ARG A 288 -5.67 13.51 -16.29
C ARG A 288 -5.34 14.22 -17.61
N PRO A 289 -4.40 13.69 -18.41
CA PRO A 289 -4.05 14.29 -19.69
C PRO A 289 -5.22 14.20 -20.66
N LYS A 290 -5.36 15.18 -21.57
CA LYS A 290 -6.44 15.21 -22.58
C LYS A 290 -6.49 13.92 -23.41
N MET A 291 -5.32 13.36 -23.74
CA MET A 291 -5.22 12.11 -24.51
C MET A 291 -5.88 10.89 -23.85
N PHE A 292 -6.16 10.94 -22.54
CA PHE A 292 -6.87 9.87 -21.81
C PHE A 292 -8.30 10.26 -21.43
N GLY A 293 -8.86 11.28 -22.08
CA GLY A 293 -10.20 11.82 -21.76
C GLY A 293 -10.22 12.76 -20.55
N GLY A 294 -9.06 13.10 -19.99
CA GLY A 294 -8.95 13.94 -18.81
C GLY A 294 -9.24 15.42 -19.04
N HIS A 295 -9.51 16.13 -17.95
CA HIS A 295 -9.67 17.58 -17.91
C HIS A 295 -8.47 18.20 -17.20
N PRO A 296 -7.33 18.42 -17.89
CA PRO A 296 -6.20 19.05 -17.26
C PRO A 296 -6.58 20.45 -16.77
N VAL A 297 -6.01 20.85 -15.65
CA VAL A 297 -6.32 22.12 -15.02
C VAL A 297 -5.43 23.20 -15.63
N GLN A 298 -6.04 24.28 -16.11
CA GLN A 298 -5.29 25.42 -16.65
C GLN A 298 -4.55 26.15 -15.53
N ALA A 299 -3.33 26.58 -15.85
CA ALA A 299 -2.47 27.38 -14.99
C ALA A 299 -1.75 28.44 -15.82
N GLU A 300 -1.16 29.41 -15.13
CA GLU A 300 -0.40 30.50 -15.74
C GLU A 300 1.02 30.52 -15.20
N VAL A 301 2.01 30.64 -16.08
CA VAL A 301 3.41 30.75 -15.69
C VAL A 301 3.67 32.11 -15.06
N ILE A 302 4.08 32.13 -13.78
CA ILE A 302 4.37 33.37 -13.05
C ILE A 302 5.87 33.66 -12.96
N LYS A 303 6.71 32.64 -13.09
CA LYS A 303 8.17 32.79 -13.00
C LYS A 303 8.87 31.65 -13.71
N ILE A 304 9.94 31.98 -14.43
CA ILE A 304 10.90 31.02 -14.96
C ILE A 304 12.26 31.41 -14.36
N ASP A 305 12.89 30.49 -13.65
CA ASP A 305 14.22 30.69 -13.07
C ASP A 305 15.29 30.40 -14.14
N ASP A 306 16.50 30.94 -13.96
CA ASP A 306 17.64 30.62 -14.81
C ASP A 306 18.01 29.14 -14.73
N PHE A 307 18.57 28.61 -15.82
CA PHE A 307 19.08 27.24 -15.85
C PHE A 307 20.19 27.06 -14.81
N ASN A 308 20.02 26.07 -13.93
CA ASN A 308 21.04 25.74 -12.93
C ASN A 308 21.94 24.62 -13.47
N PRO A 309 23.21 24.90 -13.85
CA PRO A 309 24.10 23.91 -14.43
C PRO A 309 24.53 22.82 -13.44
N LYS A 310 24.44 23.06 -12.12
CA LYS A 310 24.80 22.04 -11.12
C LYS A 310 23.74 20.95 -10.98
N SER A 311 22.48 21.34 -11.03
CA SER A 311 21.36 20.40 -10.99
C SER A 311 20.88 19.98 -12.37
N GLU A 312 21.39 20.63 -13.42
CA GLU A 312 20.95 20.49 -14.82
C GLU A 312 19.44 20.67 -14.98
N ARG A 313 18.89 21.63 -14.25
CA ARG A 313 17.45 21.86 -14.17
C ARG A 313 17.14 23.33 -14.32
N GLN A 314 16.05 23.59 -15.02
CA GLN A 314 15.41 24.91 -15.03
C GLN A 314 14.10 24.81 -14.26
N TYR A 315 13.87 25.74 -13.35
CA TYR A 315 12.65 25.74 -12.54
C TYR A 315 11.64 26.73 -13.10
N LEU A 316 10.36 26.41 -12.98
CA LEU A 316 9.30 27.37 -13.21
C LEU A 316 8.24 27.30 -12.12
N ARG A 317 7.49 28.38 -11.97
CA ARG A 317 6.36 28.48 -11.05
C ARG A 317 5.12 28.86 -11.83
N VAL A 318 4.01 28.22 -11.48
CA VAL A 318 2.71 28.44 -12.11
C VAL A 318 1.64 28.68 -11.05
N LYS A 319 0.63 29.48 -11.37
CA LYS A 319 -0.58 29.65 -10.55
C LYS A 319 -1.74 28.92 -11.18
N VAL A 320 -2.47 28.18 -10.36
CA VAL A 320 -3.73 27.55 -10.73
C VAL A 320 -4.86 28.35 -10.11
N PHE A 321 -5.68 28.99 -10.94
CA PHE A 321 -6.83 29.80 -10.51
C PHE A 321 -8.14 29.00 -10.43
N LYS A 322 -8.10 27.68 -10.68
CA LYS A 322 -9.27 26.83 -10.54
C LYS A 322 -9.59 26.70 -9.05
N GLY A 323 -10.82 27.02 -8.67
CA GLY A 323 -11.34 26.73 -7.34
C GLY A 323 -11.44 25.24 -7.06
N ILE A 324 -11.70 24.90 -5.80
CA ILE A 324 -11.93 23.51 -5.38
C ILE A 324 -13.20 22.97 -6.05
N ASP A 325 -13.18 21.70 -6.43
CA ASP A 325 -14.38 21.04 -6.94
C ASP A 325 -15.49 21.01 -5.87
N GLU A 326 -16.73 21.34 -6.25
CA GLU A 326 -17.85 21.41 -5.31
C GLU A 326 -18.09 20.08 -4.60
N SER A 327 -17.93 18.94 -5.30
CA SER A 327 -18.13 17.62 -4.68
C SER A 327 -17.15 17.37 -3.54
N VAL A 328 -15.93 17.91 -3.65
CA VAL A 328 -14.89 17.84 -2.63
C VAL A 328 -15.26 18.74 -1.45
N MET A 329 -15.75 19.95 -1.73
CA MET A 329 -16.23 20.86 -0.68
C MET A 329 -17.34 20.25 0.18
N TYR A 330 -18.26 19.48 -0.42
CA TYR A 330 -19.29 18.76 0.32
C TYR A 330 -18.77 17.49 1.00
N LYS A 331 -17.77 16.82 0.43
CA LYS A 331 -17.16 15.62 0.99
C LYS A 331 -16.36 15.91 2.28
N TYR A 332 -15.75 17.09 2.40
CA TYR A 332 -14.89 17.46 3.52
C TYR A 332 -15.52 18.59 4.36
N GLU A 333 -16.09 18.23 5.51
CA GLU A 333 -16.76 19.17 6.41
C GLU A 333 -15.86 20.32 6.86
N GLU A 334 -14.57 20.04 7.08
CA GLU A 334 -13.58 21.04 7.49
C GLU A 334 -13.43 22.16 6.45
N LEU A 335 -13.53 21.83 5.15
CA LEU A 335 -13.48 22.81 4.07
C LEU A 335 -14.78 23.62 4.01
N ARG A 336 -15.93 22.96 4.15
CA ARG A 336 -17.24 23.61 4.18
C ARG A 336 -17.35 24.65 5.30
N LEU A 337 -16.91 24.29 6.51
CA LEU A 337 -16.91 25.18 7.67
C LEU A 337 -15.95 26.36 7.47
N HIS A 338 -14.76 26.10 6.92
CA HIS A 338 -13.76 27.13 6.64
C HIS A 338 -14.28 28.17 5.63
N ASN A 339 -14.84 27.70 4.51
CA ASN A 339 -15.44 28.58 3.50
C ASN A 339 -16.57 29.45 4.07
N LYS A 340 -17.45 28.86 4.90
CA LYS A 340 -18.52 29.61 5.57
C LYS A 340 -17.97 30.71 6.49
N SER A 341 -16.89 30.43 7.22
CA SER A 341 -16.24 31.42 8.09
C SER A 341 -15.68 32.60 7.29
N ILE A 342 -15.06 32.34 6.13
CA ILE A 342 -14.50 33.38 5.26
C ILE A 342 -15.61 34.23 4.67
N GLN A 343 -16.69 33.61 4.17
CA GLN A 343 -17.85 34.35 3.64
C GLN A 343 -18.51 35.25 4.68
N GLN A 344 -18.61 34.78 5.94
CA GLN A 344 -19.13 35.61 7.04
C GLN A 344 -18.21 36.80 7.35
N THR A 345 -16.89 36.58 7.32
CA THR A 345 -15.89 37.63 7.57
C THR A 345 -15.90 38.67 6.46
N ALA A 346 -15.98 38.23 5.20
CA ALA A 346 -16.07 39.12 4.03
C ALA A 346 -17.35 39.97 4.06
N LYS A 347 -18.49 39.38 4.41
CA LYS A 347 -19.76 40.10 4.55
C LYS A 347 -19.70 41.14 5.67
N ALA A 348 -19.11 40.81 6.81
CA ALA A 348 -18.94 41.74 7.92
C ALA A 348 -17.94 42.88 7.62
N ALA A 349 -17.05 42.71 6.64
CA ALA A 349 -16.11 43.74 6.20
C ALA A 349 -16.68 44.66 5.11
N SER A 350 -17.74 44.24 4.42
CA SER A 350 -18.43 45.03 3.39
C SER A 350 -19.58 45.88 3.93
N ASP A 351 -20.11 45.54 5.11
CA ASP A 351 -21.10 46.30 5.87
C ASP A 351 -20.41 47.35 6.76
#